data_AF-X0AT06-F1
#
_entry.id   AF-X0AT06-F1
#
_cell.length_a   1.000
_cell.length_b   1.000
_cell.length_c   1.000
_cell.angle_alpha   90.00
_cell.angle_beta   90.00
_cell.angle_gamma   90.00
#
_symmetry.space_group_name_H-M   'P 1'
#
loop_
_entity.id
_entity.type
_entity.pdbx_description
1 polymer ?
#
loop_
_entity_poly.entity_id
_entity_poly.type
_entity_poly.pdbx_seq_one_letter_code
_entity_poly.pdbx_strand_id
1 'polypeptide(L)'
;MSSQSNGFMTSSTQPKRQPRRSKGCLTCRKRRVKCDEQRPTCERCSKGFHPCKYDDNLVFVNHLHDAAKTVRPEDPESRSLNALIQREDFKQIPVTIDLRGFKTEVVISFFVNNLFVLVKSPLEDGSSILNLFSGEANSTAGMSGLCVAEAFFSSIHGIPEMKFHASALYGQAVQRLKADLGTRTEASRSLPHATIWSALFLGVYEMISSDSMSNWLQHCHGVAVLTEMAGPYGFQMDAAKPILQINRPFISIGVMANRKRTFLEQDEWKRIPWALQPISKTIGDFLQDILCDIPGMMEDVDNLFDANSCQVSANFISQKLQASFERLNSLRISWNFMHPHSCWRQKMMCESSELYHDTLEQFLYFSDLERAIDFIYFNTTHLMLHSILGRLISLPNSCCVFDAGMSPDENHFQEASELVFWNHENRYRNAQAICQYVDYMLQNEGGASGAFNLLFPLKVAYNHLSGSRIMQKWVAGVMEKISTTKGLFIGMQILEKY
;
A
#
# COMPACT_ATOMS: atom_id res chain seq x y z
N MET A 1 -29.95 80.05 -40.00
CA MET A 1 -29.69 79.32 -41.26
C MET A 1 -28.95 78.04 -40.89
N SER A 2 -29.67 76.92 -40.89
CA SER A 2 -29.43 75.70 -41.70
C SER A 2 -28.47 74.70 -41.03
N SER A 3 -28.92 73.63 -40.37
CA SER A 3 -29.54 72.38 -40.85
C SER A 3 -28.61 71.42 -41.63
N GLN A 4 -28.40 70.25 -41.02
CA GLN A 4 -28.15 68.90 -41.59
C GLN A 4 -26.87 68.61 -42.41
N SER A 5 -26.18 67.51 -42.07
CA SER A 5 -26.24 66.25 -42.86
C SER A 5 -25.32 65.14 -42.32
N ASN A 6 -25.85 63.91 -42.38
CA ASN A 6 -25.22 62.63 -42.07
C ASN A 6 -24.12 62.24 -43.08
N GLY A 7 -23.19 61.38 -42.63
CA GLY A 7 -22.30 60.62 -43.51
C GLY A 7 -21.70 59.41 -42.81
N PHE A 8 -22.37 58.25 -42.93
CA PHE A 8 -21.80 56.93 -42.65
C PHE A 8 -20.65 56.63 -43.63
N MET A 9 -19.50 56.17 -43.15
CA MET A 9 -18.55 55.40 -43.95
C MET A 9 -18.00 54.20 -43.17
N THR A 10 -18.21 53.05 -43.77
CA THR A 10 -17.84 51.69 -43.39
C THR A 10 -16.32 51.48 -43.44
N SER A 11 -15.72 50.89 -42.40
CA SER A 11 -14.41 50.25 -42.51
C SER A 11 -14.52 48.75 -42.26
N SER A 12 -14.34 47.99 -43.34
CA SER A 12 -14.31 46.53 -43.36
C SER A 12 -13.07 46.01 -42.63
N THR A 13 -13.23 45.40 -41.47
CA THR A 13 -12.16 44.65 -40.79
C THR A 13 -12.20 43.20 -41.26
N GLN A 14 -11.29 42.83 -42.16
CA GLN A 14 -11.08 41.43 -42.53
C GLN A 14 -10.52 40.63 -41.33
N PRO A 15 -10.94 39.36 -41.14
CA PRO A 15 -10.39 38.50 -40.09
C PRO A 15 -8.94 38.13 -40.40
N LYS A 16 -8.04 38.40 -39.44
CA LYS A 16 -6.62 38.01 -39.50
C LYS A 16 -6.49 36.49 -39.65
N ARG A 17 -5.94 36.03 -40.78
CA ARG A 17 -5.56 34.62 -41.00
C ARG A 17 -4.48 34.22 -39.98
N GLN A 18 -4.75 33.19 -39.18
CA GLN A 18 -3.74 32.60 -38.30
C GLN A 18 -2.56 32.05 -39.11
N PRO A 19 -1.30 32.25 -38.69
CA PRO A 19 -0.15 31.76 -39.41
C PRO A 19 -0.12 30.22 -39.39
N ARG A 20 -0.05 29.58 -40.57
CA ARG A 20 0.18 28.14 -40.70
C ARG A 20 1.44 27.77 -39.93
N ARG A 21 1.31 26.86 -38.95
CA ARG A 21 2.45 26.33 -38.18
C ARG A 21 3.41 25.61 -39.14
N SER A 22 4.70 25.91 -39.02
CA SER A 22 5.76 25.26 -39.82
C SER A 22 5.81 23.76 -39.54
N LYS A 23 5.92 22.94 -40.60
CA LYS A 23 6.05 21.48 -40.53
C LYS A 23 7.48 21.00 -40.19
N GLY A 24 8.44 21.92 -40.07
CA GLY A 24 9.82 21.59 -39.72
C GLY A 24 9.97 21.00 -38.31
N CYS A 25 11.02 20.21 -38.10
CA CYS A 25 11.33 19.65 -36.79
C CYS A 25 11.52 20.76 -35.73
N LEU A 26 11.23 20.43 -34.48
CA LEU A 26 11.32 21.35 -33.35
C LEU A 26 12.72 21.93 -33.21
N THR A 27 13.75 21.13 -33.51
CA THR A 27 15.16 21.53 -33.44
C THR A 27 15.51 22.60 -34.47
N CYS A 28 15.12 22.43 -35.74
CA CYS A 28 15.34 23.44 -36.78
C CYS A 28 14.49 24.70 -36.55
N ARG A 29 13.26 24.54 -36.07
CA ARG A 29 12.38 25.67 -35.68
C ARG A 29 13.00 26.50 -34.55
N LYS A 30 13.49 25.87 -33.49
CA LYS A 30 14.17 26.54 -32.36
C LYS A 30 15.42 27.27 -32.82
N ARG A 31 16.17 26.67 -33.74
CA ARG A 31 17.38 27.25 -34.35
C ARG A 31 17.09 28.28 -35.45
N ARG A 32 15.81 28.52 -35.79
CA ARG A 32 15.36 29.44 -36.86
C ARG A 32 16.04 29.18 -38.22
N VAL A 33 16.31 27.91 -38.52
CA VAL A 33 16.84 27.47 -39.82
C VAL A 33 15.79 26.68 -40.58
N LYS A 34 15.76 26.81 -41.91
CA LYS A 34 14.86 26.01 -42.77
C LYS A 34 15.08 24.51 -42.54
N CYS A 35 14.00 23.77 -42.32
CA CYS A 35 14.03 22.31 -42.22
C CYS A 35 13.72 21.71 -43.59
N ASP A 36 14.39 20.62 -43.93
CA ASP A 36 14.15 19.78 -45.11
C ASP A 36 13.02 18.76 -44.89
N GLU A 37 12.49 18.68 -43.66
CA GLU A 37 11.31 17.87 -43.27
C GLU A 37 11.45 16.35 -43.45
N GLN A 38 12.65 15.85 -43.75
CA GLN A 38 12.94 14.41 -43.80
C GLN A 38 12.80 13.76 -42.41
N ARG A 39 12.24 12.54 -42.39
CA ARG A 39 12.02 11.71 -41.19
C ARG A 39 12.82 10.41 -41.29
N PRO A 40 13.36 9.86 -40.18
CA PRO A 40 13.17 10.29 -38.79
C PRO A 40 14.00 11.51 -38.38
N THR A 41 15.08 11.81 -39.10
CA THR A 41 16.00 12.92 -38.84
C THR A 41 16.18 13.75 -40.11
N CYS A 42 16.19 15.08 -39.96
CA CYS A 42 16.42 15.99 -41.09
C CYS A 42 17.92 16.18 -41.35
N GLU A 43 18.31 16.44 -42.60
CA GLU A 43 19.72 16.46 -43.04
C GLU A 43 20.55 17.50 -42.27
N ARG A 44 19.95 18.65 -41.94
CA ARG A 44 20.58 19.71 -41.13
C ARG A 44 20.85 19.31 -39.69
N CYS A 45 20.00 18.49 -39.09
CA CYS A 45 20.24 17.96 -37.76
C CYS A 45 21.27 16.84 -37.80
N SER A 46 21.26 16.01 -38.86
CA SER A 46 22.25 14.95 -39.06
C SER A 46 23.66 15.51 -39.24
N LYS A 47 23.87 16.47 -40.15
CA LYS A 47 25.19 17.06 -40.42
C LYS A 47 25.72 17.91 -39.27
N GLY A 48 24.81 18.48 -38.46
CA GLY A 48 25.16 19.29 -37.28
C GLY A 48 25.22 18.51 -35.98
N PHE A 49 25.03 17.17 -36.01
CA PHE A 49 24.96 16.32 -34.82
C PHE A 49 23.98 16.82 -33.75
N HIS A 50 22.81 17.31 -34.17
CA HIS A 50 21.77 17.78 -33.26
C HIS A 50 20.65 16.74 -33.12
N PRO A 51 20.06 16.60 -31.91
CA PRO A 51 18.92 15.72 -31.70
C PRO A 51 17.71 16.24 -32.51
N CYS A 52 17.28 15.49 -33.51
CA CYS A 52 16.16 15.87 -34.38
C CYS A 52 14.84 15.35 -33.79
N LYS A 53 13.95 16.26 -33.37
CA LYS A 53 12.65 15.88 -32.81
C LYS A 53 11.51 16.51 -33.61
N TYR A 54 10.61 15.69 -34.11
CA TYR A 54 9.33 16.14 -34.65
C TYR A 54 8.27 16.14 -33.55
N ASP A 55 7.26 16.98 -33.71
CA ASP A 55 6.15 17.10 -32.77
C ASP A 55 5.13 16.00 -33.08
N ASP A 56 4.98 15.02 -32.19
CA ASP A 56 4.00 13.95 -32.28
C ASP A 56 2.63 14.49 -31.82
N ASN A 57 2.05 15.36 -32.65
CA ASN A 57 0.73 15.92 -32.37
C ASN A 57 -0.33 14.82 -32.52
N LEU A 58 -0.76 14.22 -31.40
CA LEU A 58 -2.09 13.63 -31.30
C LEU A 58 -3.12 14.76 -31.47
N VAL A 59 -3.82 14.76 -32.61
CA VAL A 59 -4.91 15.69 -32.88
C VAL A 59 -6.17 15.12 -32.25
N PHE A 60 -6.78 15.85 -31.32
CA PHE A 60 -8.15 15.53 -30.90
C PHE A 60 -9.09 15.86 -32.06
N VAL A 61 -9.53 14.82 -32.79
CA VAL A 61 -10.48 14.97 -33.88
C VAL A 61 -11.87 15.04 -33.27
N ASN A 62 -12.38 16.27 -33.11
CA ASN A 62 -13.75 16.48 -32.67
C ASN A 62 -14.69 16.19 -33.86
N HIS A 63 -15.17 14.95 -33.98
CA HIS A 63 -16.02 14.46 -35.08
C HIS A 63 -17.33 15.25 -35.27
N LEU A 64 -17.69 16.12 -34.33
CA LEU A 64 -18.86 17.00 -34.40
C LEU A 64 -18.74 18.09 -35.49
N HIS A 65 -17.52 18.52 -35.84
CA HIS A 65 -17.36 19.64 -36.76
C HIS A 65 -17.43 19.25 -38.26
N ASP A 66 -17.17 17.98 -38.58
CA ASP A 66 -17.24 17.45 -39.95
C ASP A 66 -18.66 17.01 -40.34
N ALA A 67 -19.47 16.56 -39.37
CA ALA A 67 -20.88 16.24 -39.60
C ALA A 67 -21.73 17.49 -39.96
N ALA A 68 -21.31 18.68 -39.53
CA ALA A 68 -22.00 19.93 -39.83
C ALA A 68 -21.72 20.48 -41.24
N LYS A 69 -20.75 19.92 -41.98
CA LYS A 69 -20.40 20.38 -43.35
C LYS A 69 -21.05 19.55 -44.46
N THR A 70 -21.62 18.40 -44.14
CA THR A 70 -22.22 17.48 -45.13
C THR A 70 -23.73 17.67 -45.32
N VAL A 71 -24.39 18.51 -44.51
CA VAL A 71 -25.82 18.80 -44.68
C VAL A 71 -25.99 19.99 -45.63
N ARG A 72 -26.41 19.70 -46.86
CA ARG A 72 -26.88 20.73 -47.81
C ARG A 72 -28.26 21.24 -47.38
N PRO A 73 -28.53 22.55 -47.41
CA PRO A 73 -29.78 23.12 -46.94
C PRO A 73 -30.83 23.11 -48.04
N GLU A 74 -31.59 22.02 -48.19
CA GLU A 74 -32.77 22.01 -49.09
C GLU A 74 -34.06 21.44 -48.50
N ASP A 75 -34.14 21.10 -47.20
CA ASP A 75 -35.41 20.62 -46.60
C ASP A 75 -35.98 21.52 -45.49
N PRO A 76 -37.24 22.01 -45.61
CA PRO A 76 -37.87 22.93 -44.66
C PRO A 76 -38.11 22.36 -43.25
N GLU A 77 -38.09 21.03 -43.08
CA GLU A 77 -38.40 20.37 -41.79
C GLU A 77 -37.20 20.24 -40.84
N SER A 78 -35.98 20.57 -41.29
CA SER A 78 -34.76 20.51 -40.47
C SER A 78 -34.63 21.66 -39.45
N ARG A 79 -35.59 22.59 -39.39
CA ARG A 79 -35.60 23.71 -38.44
C ARG A 79 -35.89 23.31 -36.98
N SER A 80 -36.29 22.07 -36.71
CA SER A 80 -36.70 21.66 -35.36
C SER A 80 -35.54 21.30 -34.42
N LEU A 81 -34.42 20.75 -34.92
CA LEU A 81 -33.35 20.28 -34.02
C LEU A 81 -32.41 21.40 -33.52
N ASN A 82 -32.17 22.42 -34.36
CA ASN A 82 -31.37 23.59 -33.96
C ASN A 82 -32.16 24.61 -33.11
N ALA A 83 -33.50 24.53 -33.10
CA ALA A 83 -34.36 25.37 -32.26
C ALA A 83 -34.58 24.80 -30.85
N LEU A 84 -34.39 23.49 -30.66
CA LEU A 84 -34.43 22.82 -29.36
C LEU A 84 -33.13 22.98 -28.56
N ILE A 85 -32.02 23.33 -29.22
CA ILE A 85 -30.80 23.81 -28.57
C ILE A 85 -30.95 25.32 -28.40
N GLN A 86 -31.87 25.75 -27.53
CA GLN A 86 -31.85 27.13 -27.08
C GLN A 86 -30.51 27.38 -26.39
N ARG A 87 -29.78 28.40 -26.85
CA ARG A 87 -28.49 28.87 -26.32
C ARG A 87 -28.57 29.40 -24.88
N GLU A 88 -29.59 29.04 -24.11
CA GLU A 88 -29.73 29.40 -22.70
C GLU A 88 -29.07 28.38 -21.76
N ASP A 89 -28.89 27.12 -22.19
CA ASP A 89 -28.34 26.06 -21.33
C ASP A 89 -26.84 26.17 -21.05
N PHE A 90 -26.10 27.03 -21.77
CA PHE A 90 -24.68 27.29 -21.50
C PHE A 90 -24.41 28.54 -20.66
N LYS A 91 -25.44 29.20 -20.11
CA LYS A 91 -25.27 30.40 -19.27
C LYS A 91 -24.81 30.12 -17.84
N GLN A 92 -24.74 28.86 -17.42
CA GLN A 92 -24.26 28.50 -16.08
C GLN A 92 -23.40 27.24 -16.13
N ILE A 93 -22.19 27.36 -16.70
CA ILE A 93 -21.11 26.48 -16.24
C ILE A 93 -20.66 27.06 -14.89
N PRO A 94 -20.85 26.36 -13.76
CA PRO A 94 -20.39 26.86 -12.48
C PRO A 94 -18.89 27.17 -12.57
N VAL A 95 -18.49 28.36 -12.16
CA VAL A 95 -17.07 28.78 -12.12
C VAL A 95 -16.26 27.88 -11.17
N THR A 96 -16.94 27.16 -10.29
CA THR A 96 -16.38 26.15 -9.39
C THR A 96 -17.23 24.88 -9.46
N ILE A 97 -16.58 23.73 -9.68
CA ILE A 97 -17.22 22.42 -9.55
C ILE A 97 -17.46 22.19 -8.05
N ASP A 98 -18.70 21.98 -7.64
CA ASP A 98 -19.01 21.64 -6.25
C ASP A 98 -18.47 20.24 -5.94
N LEU A 99 -17.39 20.18 -5.17
CA LEU A 99 -16.76 18.93 -4.77
C LEU A 99 -17.63 18.09 -3.83
N ARG A 100 -18.74 18.62 -3.30
CA ARG A 100 -19.71 17.84 -2.51
C ARG A 100 -20.26 16.66 -3.31
N GLY A 101 -20.40 16.80 -4.63
CA GLY A 101 -20.84 15.72 -5.52
C GLY A 101 -19.82 14.58 -5.68
N PHE A 102 -18.57 14.79 -5.26
CA PHE A 102 -17.45 13.84 -5.37
C PHE A 102 -16.94 13.38 -4.00
N LYS A 103 -17.74 13.57 -2.94
CA LYS A 103 -17.33 13.26 -1.55
C LYS A 103 -16.81 11.82 -1.42
N THR A 104 -17.53 10.87 -2.02
CA THR A 104 -17.22 9.43 -1.97
C THR A 104 -15.85 9.13 -2.59
N GLU A 105 -15.60 9.69 -3.76
CA GLU A 105 -14.42 9.51 -4.59
C GLU A 105 -13.19 10.16 -3.94
N VAL A 106 -13.37 11.34 -3.35
CA VAL A 106 -12.31 12.02 -2.58
C VAL A 106 -11.89 11.17 -1.39
N VAL A 107 -12.85 10.65 -0.63
CA VAL A 107 -12.57 9.87 0.59
C VAL A 107 -11.93 8.52 0.24
N ILE A 108 -12.43 7.82 -0.78
CA ILE A 108 -11.86 6.55 -1.26
C ILE A 108 -10.45 6.77 -1.81
N SER A 109 -10.27 7.80 -2.64
CA SER A 109 -8.95 8.13 -3.19
C SER A 109 -7.96 8.48 -2.07
N PHE A 110 -8.40 9.24 -1.07
CA PHE A 110 -7.58 9.55 0.09
C PHE A 110 -7.17 8.27 0.85
N PHE A 111 -8.11 7.36 1.10
CA PHE A 111 -7.84 6.08 1.75
C PHE A 111 -6.84 5.21 0.97
N VAL A 112 -7.06 5.04 -0.33
CA VAL A 112 -6.17 4.25 -1.21
C VAL A 112 -4.75 4.83 -1.21
N ASN A 113 -4.61 6.15 -1.31
CA ASN A 113 -3.32 6.82 -1.39
C ASN A 113 -2.59 7.01 -0.07
N ASN A 114 -3.25 6.85 1.09
CA ASN A 114 -2.63 7.13 2.39
C ASN A 114 -2.50 5.89 3.28
N LEU A 115 -3.40 4.91 3.19
CA LEU A 115 -3.36 3.70 4.01
C LEU A 115 -3.17 2.43 3.17
N PHE A 116 -3.64 2.44 1.92
CA PHE A 116 -3.64 1.28 1.01
C PHE A 116 -2.51 1.29 -0.03
N VAL A 117 -1.48 2.12 0.18
CA VAL A 117 -0.35 2.40 -0.74
C VAL A 117 0.38 1.15 -1.24
N LEU A 118 0.30 0.03 -0.51
CA LEU A 118 1.06 -1.19 -0.77
C LEU A 118 0.41 -2.14 -1.79
N VAL A 119 -0.77 -1.81 -2.30
CA VAL A 119 -1.40 -2.56 -3.39
C VAL A 119 -0.92 -2.00 -4.72
N LYS A 120 0.39 -2.05 -4.98
CA LYS A 120 0.91 -1.85 -6.33
C LYS A 120 0.61 -3.11 -7.14
N SER A 121 -0.53 -3.10 -7.83
CA SER A 121 -0.78 -4.03 -8.93
C SER A 121 0.34 -3.86 -9.97
N PRO A 122 0.82 -4.93 -10.63
CA PRO A 122 1.76 -4.83 -11.74
C PRO A 122 1.24 -3.95 -12.90
N LEU A 123 -0.05 -3.63 -12.90
CA LEU A 123 -0.65 -2.57 -13.70
C LEU A 123 -0.42 -1.24 -12.98
N GLU A 124 0.53 -0.45 -13.47
CA GLU A 124 1.15 0.77 -12.91
C GLU A 124 0.19 1.88 -12.39
N ASP A 125 -1.13 1.71 -12.43
CA ASP A 125 -2.09 2.81 -12.29
C ASP A 125 -2.95 2.79 -11.02
N GLY A 126 -2.74 1.88 -10.05
CA GLY A 126 -3.62 1.79 -8.85
C GLY A 126 -5.10 1.53 -9.17
N SER A 127 -5.40 1.26 -10.45
CA SER A 127 -6.73 1.22 -11.03
C SER A 127 -7.50 -0.02 -10.59
N SER A 128 -6.84 -1.13 -10.28
CA SER A 128 -7.51 -2.38 -9.88
C SER A 128 -8.27 -2.24 -8.56
N ILE A 129 -7.72 -1.55 -7.56
CA ILE A 129 -8.40 -1.35 -6.28
C ILE A 129 -9.44 -0.24 -6.36
N LEU A 130 -9.13 0.87 -7.04
CA LEU A 130 -10.12 1.92 -7.34
C LEU A 130 -11.31 1.38 -8.14
N ASN A 131 -11.10 0.42 -9.04
CA ASN A 131 -12.17 -0.26 -9.77
C ASN A 131 -13.04 -1.15 -8.86
N LEU A 132 -12.47 -1.77 -7.81
CA LEU A 132 -13.27 -2.46 -6.79
C LEU A 132 -14.24 -1.49 -6.11
N PHE A 133 -13.80 -0.26 -5.82
CA PHE A 133 -14.64 0.77 -5.24
C PHE A 133 -15.60 1.43 -6.24
N SER A 134 -15.19 1.60 -7.50
CA SER A 134 -15.91 2.40 -8.50
C SER A 134 -16.89 1.58 -9.34
N GLY A 135 -16.58 0.31 -9.63
CA GLY A 135 -17.44 -0.59 -10.41
C GLY A 135 -18.57 -1.24 -9.61
N GLU A 136 -18.45 -1.25 -8.28
CA GLU A 136 -19.35 -2.00 -7.39
C GLU A 136 -19.82 -1.17 -6.18
N ALA A 137 -20.09 0.13 -6.35
CA ALA A 137 -20.48 1.03 -5.24
C ALA A 137 -21.68 0.51 -4.41
N ASN A 138 -22.58 -0.26 -5.02
CA ASN A 138 -23.74 -0.86 -4.34
C ASN A 138 -23.48 -2.27 -3.76
N SER A 139 -22.33 -2.88 -4.02
CA SER A 139 -21.96 -4.18 -3.46
C SER A 139 -21.59 -4.06 -1.97
N THR A 140 -21.52 -5.19 -1.29
CA THR A 140 -21.01 -5.27 0.09
C THR A 140 -19.55 -4.82 0.18
N ALA A 141 -18.73 -5.11 -0.85
CA ALA A 141 -17.33 -4.69 -0.90
C ALA A 141 -17.19 -3.17 -1.08
N GLY A 142 -17.99 -2.57 -1.97
CA GLY A 142 -18.02 -1.12 -2.15
C GLY A 142 -18.51 -0.39 -0.89
N MET A 143 -19.56 -0.91 -0.24
CA MET A 143 -20.10 -0.34 1.00
C MET A 143 -19.11 -0.42 2.16
N SER A 144 -18.51 -1.60 2.41
CA SER A 144 -17.50 -1.78 3.45
C SER A 144 -16.23 -0.96 3.16
N GLY A 145 -15.88 -0.85 1.88
CA GLY A 145 -14.81 0.01 1.40
C GLY A 145 -15.05 1.51 1.70
N LEU A 146 -16.25 2.02 1.39
CA LEU A 146 -16.63 3.39 1.74
C LEU A 146 -16.68 3.60 3.25
N CYS A 147 -17.18 2.62 4.01
CA CYS A 147 -17.21 2.63 5.46
C CYS A 147 -15.82 2.86 6.06
N VAL A 148 -14.82 2.07 5.68
CA VAL A 148 -13.45 2.22 6.20
C VAL A 148 -12.80 3.51 5.71
N ALA A 149 -13.05 3.92 4.46
CA ALA A 149 -12.50 5.15 3.91
C ALA A 149 -13.03 6.40 4.64
N GLU A 150 -14.35 6.46 4.90
CA GLU A 150 -14.97 7.55 5.68
C GLU A 150 -14.51 7.55 7.13
N ALA A 151 -14.40 6.38 7.77
CA ALA A 151 -13.85 6.26 9.12
C ALA A 151 -12.44 6.84 9.18
N PHE A 152 -11.57 6.43 8.26
CA PHE A 152 -10.19 6.89 8.18
C PHE A 152 -10.10 8.40 7.92
N PHE A 153 -10.80 8.92 6.91
CA PHE A 153 -10.81 10.35 6.60
C PHE A 153 -11.34 11.18 7.78
N SER A 154 -12.43 10.72 8.42
CA SER A 154 -13.00 11.39 9.58
C SER A 154 -12.06 11.40 10.79
N SER A 155 -11.27 10.34 10.98
CA SER A 155 -10.31 10.22 12.09
C SER A 155 -9.15 11.20 11.96
N ILE A 156 -8.68 11.46 10.74
CA ILE A 156 -7.59 12.40 10.45
C ILE A 156 -8.07 13.84 10.46
N HIS A 157 -9.25 14.10 9.89
CA HIS A 157 -9.75 15.46 9.70
C HIS A 157 -10.73 15.94 10.79
N GLY A 158 -11.13 15.05 11.71
CA GLY A 158 -12.04 15.39 12.81
C GLY A 158 -13.44 15.77 12.34
N ILE A 159 -14.06 14.96 11.46
CA ILE A 159 -15.40 15.22 10.88
C ILE A 159 -16.46 14.29 11.51
N PRO A 160 -17.23 14.73 12.53
CA PRO A 160 -18.12 13.87 13.30
C PRO A 160 -19.26 13.23 12.48
N GLU A 161 -19.82 13.97 11.53
CA GLU A 161 -20.93 13.50 10.69
C GLU A 161 -20.50 12.32 9.82
N MET A 162 -19.26 12.37 9.32
CA MET A 162 -18.68 11.30 8.51
C MET A 162 -18.36 10.08 9.38
N LYS A 163 -17.89 10.28 10.61
CA LYS A 163 -17.69 9.19 11.58
C LYS A 163 -19.02 8.48 11.91
N PHE A 164 -20.11 9.23 12.09
CA PHE A 164 -21.43 8.66 12.32
C PHE A 164 -21.94 7.88 11.10
N HIS A 165 -21.77 8.42 9.89
CA HIS A 165 -22.15 7.74 8.67
C HIS A 165 -21.34 6.46 8.43
N ALA A 166 -20.02 6.48 8.67
CA ALA A 166 -19.17 5.31 8.60
C ALA A 166 -19.66 4.18 9.54
N SER A 167 -20.09 4.51 10.75
CA SER A 167 -20.67 3.54 11.69
C SER A 167 -22.02 2.97 11.20
N ALA A 168 -22.87 3.80 10.59
CA ALA A 168 -24.10 3.33 9.97
C ALA A 168 -23.83 2.39 8.77
N LEU A 169 -22.83 2.72 7.94
CA LEU A 169 -22.38 1.86 6.85
C LEU A 169 -21.78 0.55 7.36
N TYR A 170 -21.02 0.58 8.46
CA TYR A 170 -20.49 -0.63 9.11
C TYR A 170 -21.61 -1.60 9.49
N GLY A 171 -22.64 -1.11 10.19
CA GLY A 171 -23.78 -1.94 10.59
C GLY A 171 -24.53 -2.56 9.41
N GLN A 172 -24.72 -1.79 8.33
CA GLN A 172 -25.33 -2.28 7.10
C GLN A 172 -24.45 -3.31 6.37
N ALA A 173 -23.14 -3.04 6.29
CA ALA A 173 -22.18 -3.91 5.63
C ALA A 173 -22.08 -5.28 6.32
N VAL A 174 -22.08 -5.33 7.66
CA VAL A 174 -22.09 -6.60 8.40
C VAL A 174 -23.37 -7.40 8.13
N GLN A 175 -24.53 -6.75 8.06
CA GLN A 175 -25.80 -7.42 7.75
C GLN A 175 -25.81 -7.97 6.32
N ARG A 176 -25.31 -7.20 5.34
CA ARG A 176 -25.18 -7.65 3.96
C ARG A 176 -24.18 -8.78 3.81
N LEU A 177 -23.00 -8.65 4.42
CA LEU A 177 -21.98 -9.71 4.42
C LEU A 177 -22.55 -11.02 4.98
N LYS A 178 -23.33 -10.94 6.07
CA LYS A 178 -24.02 -12.11 6.61
C LYS A 178 -25.02 -12.73 5.62
N ALA A 179 -25.76 -11.92 4.88
CA ALA A 179 -26.68 -12.40 3.84
C ALA A 179 -25.94 -13.03 2.65
N ASP A 180 -24.84 -12.42 2.21
CA ASP A 180 -23.99 -12.92 1.13
C ASP A 180 -23.38 -14.28 1.50
N LEU A 181 -22.99 -14.46 2.77
CA LEU A 181 -22.51 -15.75 3.29
C LEU A 181 -23.63 -16.79 3.42
N GLY A 182 -24.88 -16.37 3.64
CA GLY A 182 -26.03 -17.25 3.90
C GLY A 182 -26.78 -17.74 2.65
N THR A 183 -26.70 -17.05 1.51
CA THR A 183 -27.46 -17.34 0.27
C THR A 183 -26.86 -18.46 -0.59
N ARG A 184 -25.99 -19.28 -0.02
CA ARG A 184 -25.10 -20.15 -0.80
C ARG A 184 -25.76 -21.47 -1.20
N THR A 185 -25.94 -21.67 -2.51
CA THR A 185 -26.21 -22.99 -3.11
C THR A 185 -24.91 -23.76 -3.35
N GLU A 186 -24.96 -25.10 -3.27
CA GLU A 186 -23.82 -26.02 -3.49
C GLU A 186 -23.06 -25.84 -4.82
N ALA A 187 -23.66 -25.13 -5.78
CA ALA A 187 -23.09 -24.83 -7.10
C ALA A 187 -22.03 -23.71 -7.12
N SER A 188 -21.91 -22.86 -6.08
CA SER A 188 -20.93 -21.75 -6.01
C SER A 188 -19.82 -22.00 -4.97
N ARG A 189 -19.07 -23.09 -5.16
CA ARG A 189 -17.99 -23.51 -4.24
C ARG A 189 -16.82 -22.50 -4.13
N SER A 190 -16.63 -21.59 -5.09
CA SER A 190 -15.70 -20.47 -4.96
C SER A 190 -16.39 -19.25 -4.34
N LEU A 191 -15.95 -18.80 -3.16
CA LEU A 191 -16.37 -17.51 -2.63
C LEU A 191 -15.81 -16.38 -3.50
N PRO A 192 -16.61 -15.35 -3.87
CA PRO A 192 -16.08 -14.19 -4.57
C PRO A 192 -15.04 -13.47 -3.72
N HIS A 193 -13.93 -13.04 -4.34
CA HIS A 193 -12.93 -12.18 -3.73
C HIS A 193 -13.51 -10.90 -3.09
N ALA A 194 -14.66 -10.42 -3.57
CA ALA A 194 -15.40 -9.30 -2.98
C ALA A 194 -15.82 -9.56 -1.52
N THR A 195 -16.15 -10.79 -1.15
CA THR A 195 -16.52 -11.16 0.23
C THR A 195 -15.30 -11.09 1.16
N ILE A 196 -14.12 -11.49 0.65
CA ILE A 196 -12.84 -11.39 1.37
C ILE A 196 -12.49 -9.91 1.59
N TRP A 197 -12.61 -9.07 0.55
CA TRP A 197 -12.44 -7.62 0.66
C TRP A 197 -13.37 -6.99 1.69
N SER A 198 -14.64 -7.41 1.68
CA SER A 198 -15.63 -6.91 2.63
C SER A 198 -15.21 -7.18 4.07
N ALA A 199 -14.81 -8.43 4.37
CA ALA A 199 -14.35 -8.80 5.70
C ALA A 199 -13.05 -8.06 6.09
N LEU A 200 -12.12 -7.89 5.15
CA LEU A 200 -10.87 -7.14 5.39
C LEU A 200 -11.16 -5.67 5.72
N PHE A 201 -11.98 -4.98 4.91
CA PHE A 201 -12.32 -3.58 5.16
C PHE A 201 -13.02 -3.36 6.50
N LEU A 202 -13.92 -4.27 6.89
CA LEU A 202 -14.54 -4.23 8.21
C LEU A 202 -13.53 -4.47 9.34
N GLY A 203 -12.55 -5.36 9.14
CA GLY A 203 -11.45 -5.55 10.07
C GLY A 203 -10.58 -4.29 10.24
N VAL A 204 -10.23 -3.63 9.13
CA VAL A 204 -9.47 -2.37 9.14
C VAL A 204 -10.28 -1.24 9.77
N TYR A 205 -11.60 -1.18 9.52
CA TYR A 205 -12.49 -0.24 10.21
C TYR A 205 -12.43 -0.40 11.73
N GLU A 206 -12.43 -1.62 12.25
CA GLU A 206 -12.30 -1.87 13.69
C GLU A 206 -10.93 -1.38 14.21
N MET A 207 -9.85 -1.54 13.46
CA MET A 207 -8.53 -1.01 13.86
C MET A 207 -8.50 0.54 13.94
N ILE A 208 -9.33 1.21 13.14
CA ILE A 208 -9.41 2.68 13.10
C ILE A 208 -10.36 3.21 14.19
N SER A 209 -11.49 2.55 14.40
CA SER A 209 -12.64 3.13 15.11
C SER A 209 -13.02 2.43 16.41
N SER A 210 -12.49 1.24 16.68
CA SER A 210 -12.94 0.40 17.80
C SER A 210 -12.09 0.57 19.05
N ASP A 211 -12.75 0.54 20.21
CA ASP A 211 -12.11 0.53 21.52
C ASP A 211 -11.65 -0.88 21.96
N SER A 212 -11.88 -1.92 21.14
CA SER A 212 -11.58 -3.31 21.49
C SER A 212 -10.67 -4.02 20.48
N MET A 213 -9.61 -4.64 21.01
CA MET A 213 -8.74 -5.56 20.28
C MET A 213 -9.48 -6.81 19.77
N SER A 214 -10.60 -7.20 20.38
CA SER A 214 -11.30 -8.44 20.00
C SER A 214 -11.97 -8.38 18.63
N ASN A 215 -12.45 -7.21 18.22
CA ASN A 215 -13.34 -7.11 17.07
C ASN A 215 -12.60 -7.27 15.75
N TRP A 216 -11.45 -6.62 15.59
CA TRP A 216 -10.63 -6.81 14.40
C TRP A 216 -10.07 -8.24 14.33
N LEU A 217 -9.78 -8.88 15.48
CA LEU A 217 -9.36 -10.29 15.53
C LEU A 217 -10.46 -11.24 15.03
N GLN A 218 -11.74 -10.96 15.33
CA GLN A 218 -12.86 -11.72 14.78
C GLN A 218 -12.98 -11.57 13.27
N HIS A 219 -12.85 -10.34 12.74
CA HIS A 219 -12.80 -10.12 11.28
C HIS A 219 -11.57 -10.78 10.65
N CYS A 220 -10.41 -10.72 11.29
CA CYS A 220 -9.20 -11.41 10.87
C CYS A 220 -9.40 -12.92 10.75
N HIS A 221 -10.09 -13.53 11.72
CA HIS A 221 -10.47 -14.94 11.64
C HIS A 221 -11.42 -15.20 10.46
N GLY A 222 -12.42 -14.34 10.25
CA GLY A 222 -13.30 -14.40 9.08
C GLY A 222 -12.52 -14.34 7.76
N VAL A 223 -11.61 -13.37 7.62
CA VAL A 223 -10.73 -13.23 6.44
C VAL A 223 -9.89 -14.50 6.22
N ALA A 224 -9.35 -15.09 7.29
CA ALA A 224 -8.60 -16.34 7.22
C ALA A 224 -9.46 -17.48 6.66
N VAL A 225 -10.65 -17.71 7.23
CA VAL A 225 -11.57 -18.76 6.77
C VAL A 225 -11.98 -18.55 5.31
N LEU A 226 -12.37 -17.33 4.93
CA LEU A 226 -12.79 -17.03 3.56
C LEU A 226 -11.63 -17.21 2.55
N THR A 227 -10.41 -16.83 2.96
CA THR A 227 -9.20 -17.04 2.16
C THR A 227 -8.93 -18.53 1.98
N GLU A 228 -8.94 -19.32 3.06
CA GLU A 228 -8.72 -20.77 3.03
C GLU A 228 -9.76 -21.47 2.13
N MET A 229 -11.03 -21.08 2.25
CA MET A 229 -12.12 -21.62 1.42
C MET A 229 -11.97 -21.30 -0.08
N ALA A 230 -11.35 -20.18 -0.43
CA ALA A 230 -11.05 -19.86 -1.83
C ALA A 230 -9.95 -20.77 -2.41
N GLY A 231 -9.11 -21.34 -1.52
CA GLY A 231 -8.00 -22.21 -1.87
C GLY A 231 -6.84 -21.46 -2.54
N PRO A 232 -5.64 -22.04 -2.57
CA PRO A 232 -4.45 -21.35 -3.07
C PRO A 232 -4.50 -21.12 -4.59
N TYR A 233 -5.27 -21.92 -5.33
CA TYR A 233 -5.51 -21.75 -6.77
C TYR A 233 -6.34 -20.50 -7.11
N GLY A 234 -7.20 -20.05 -6.19
CA GLY A 234 -8.02 -18.84 -6.39
C GLY A 234 -7.20 -17.56 -6.57
N PHE A 235 -5.95 -17.57 -6.11
CA PHE A 235 -5.07 -16.39 -6.06
C PHE A 235 -3.98 -16.36 -7.14
N GLN A 236 -4.05 -17.25 -8.14
CA GLN A 236 -3.03 -17.31 -9.19
C GLN A 236 -3.11 -16.16 -10.21
N MET A 237 -4.28 -15.55 -10.35
CA MET A 237 -4.54 -14.47 -11.29
C MET A 237 -4.05 -13.12 -10.74
N ASP A 238 -3.58 -12.23 -11.61
CA ASP A 238 -3.00 -10.94 -11.21
C ASP A 238 -3.97 -10.01 -10.48
N ALA A 239 -5.28 -10.14 -10.71
CA ALA A 239 -6.29 -9.39 -9.95
C ALA A 239 -6.51 -9.94 -8.52
N ALA A 240 -6.24 -11.22 -8.30
CA ALA A 240 -6.48 -11.92 -7.03
C ALA A 240 -5.23 -12.00 -6.14
N LYS A 241 -4.05 -12.10 -6.76
CA LYS A 241 -2.76 -12.20 -6.06
C LYS A 241 -2.52 -11.06 -5.04
N PRO A 242 -2.83 -9.78 -5.34
CA PRO A 242 -2.67 -8.70 -4.36
C PRO A 242 -3.56 -8.88 -3.13
N ILE A 243 -4.73 -9.49 -3.27
CA ILE A 243 -5.64 -9.79 -2.15
C ILE A 243 -4.95 -10.72 -1.16
N LEU A 244 -4.32 -11.78 -1.68
CA LEU A 244 -3.55 -12.70 -0.84
C LEU A 244 -2.35 -11.98 -0.20
N GLN A 245 -1.61 -11.18 -0.97
CA GLN A 245 -0.43 -10.45 -0.46
C GLN A 245 -0.78 -9.55 0.74
N ILE A 246 -1.95 -8.90 0.73
CA ILE A 246 -2.44 -8.06 1.84
C ILE A 246 -2.96 -8.92 3.00
N ASN A 247 -3.69 -9.99 2.69
CA ASN A 247 -4.30 -10.83 3.71
C ASN A 247 -3.27 -11.62 4.51
N ARG A 248 -2.14 -12.02 3.90
CA ARG A 248 -1.11 -12.82 4.57
C ARG A 248 -0.56 -12.18 5.85
N PRO A 249 -0.06 -10.93 5.86
CA PRO A 249 0.37 -10.27 7.10
C PRO A 249 -0.80 -10.04 8.05
N PHE A 250 -1.98 -9.64 7.56
CA PHE A 250 -3.17 -9.42 8.39
C PHE A 250 -3.56 -10.68 9.17
N ILE A 251 -3.69 -11.82 8.48
CA ILE A 251 -3.99 -13.13 9.06
C ILE A 251 -2.88 -13.57 10.02
N SER A 252 -1.63 -13.53 9.56
CA SER A 252 -0.49 -14.04 10.34
C SER A 252 -0.34 -13.30 11.66
N ILE A 253 -0.42 -11.96 11.64
CA ILE A 253 -0.35 -11.13 12.85
C ILE A 253 -1.56 -11.40 13.76
N GLY A 254 -2.77 -11.51 13.21
CA GLY A 254 -3.97 -11.80 14.00
C GLY A 254 -3.93 -13.16 14.70
N VAL A 255 -3.44 -14.22 14.04
CA VAL A 255 -3.32 -15.54 14.68
C VAL A 255 -2.16 -15.62 15.67
N MET A 256 -1.10 -14.82 15.50
CA MET A 256 -0.01 -14.71 16.48
C MET A 256 -0.49 -14.18 17.83
N ALA A 257 -1.47 -13.27 17.84
CA ALA A 257 -2.07 -12.75 19.08
C ALA A 257 -2.69 -13.88 19.94
N ASN A 258 -3.27 -14.88 19.28
CA ASN A 258 -3.83 -16.06 19.94
C ASN A 258 -2.85 -17.25 20.01
N ARG A 259 -1.63 -17.08 19.52
CA ARG A 259 -0.58 -18.11 19.44
C ARG A 259 -1.08 -19.40 18.77
N LYS A 260 -1.88 -19.25 17.71
CA LYS A 260 -2.44 -20.36 16.93
C LYS A 260 -1.84 -20.40 15.54
N ARG A 261 -1.62 -21.62 15.02
CA ARG A 261 -1.13 -21.84 13.66
C ARG A 261 -2.11 -21.34 12.61
N THR A 262 -1.61 -21.20 11.38
CA THR A 262 -2.38 -20.77 10.22
C THR A 262 -2.13 -21.69 9.03
N PHE A 263 -3.15 -21.91 8.19
CA PHE A 263 -3.03 -22.66 6.94
C PHE A 263 -1.97 -22.07 6.00
N LEU A 264 -1.66 -20.77 6.13
CA LEU A 264 -0.64 -20.07 5.34
C LEU A 264 0.79 -20.62 5.54
N GLU A 265 1.04 -21.41 6.59
CA GLU A 265 2.34 -22.06 6.79
C GLU A 265 2.57 -23.23 5.80
N GLN A 266 1.51 -23.76 5.19
CA GLN A 266 1.59 -24.89 4.28
C GLN A 266 2.27 -24.51 2.95
N ASP A 267 3.03 -25.45 2.38
CA ASP A 267 3.79 -25.23 1.15
C ASP A 267 2.91 -24.83 -0.05
N GLU A 268 1.69 -25.36 -0.13
CA GLU A 268 0.74 -25.02 -1.18
C GLU A 268 0.42 -23.52 -1.20
N TRP A 269 0.22 -22.91 -0.03
CA TRP A 269 -0.07 -21.48 0.13
C TRP A 269 1.13 -20.58 -0.15
N LYS A 270 2.34 -21.13 -0.12
CA LYS A 270 3.60 -20.41 -0.43
C LYS A 270 4.01 -20.54 -1.90
N ARG A 271 3.51 -21.55 -2.61
CA ARG A 271 3.97 -21.88 -3.98
C ARG A 271 2.88 -21.68 -5.04
N ILE A 272 1.69 -22.24 -4.81
CA ILE A 272 0.64 -22.30 -5.83
C ILE A 272 0.19 -20.91 -6.30
N PRO A 273 -0.01 -19.89 -5.43
CA PRO A 273 -0.43 -18.55 -5.86
C PRO A 273 0.53 -17.87 -6.86
N TRP A 274 1.82 -18.24 -6.83
CA TRP A 274 2.83 -17.70 -7.75
C TRP A 274 3.17 -18.67 -8.89
N ALA A 275 2.55 -19.85 -8.96
CA ALA A 275 2.94 -20.90 -9.92
C ALA A 275 2.78 -20.48 -11.39
N LEU A 276 1.78 -19.66 -11.73
CA LEU A 276 1.57 -19.16 -13.09
C LEU A 276 2.55 -18.03 -13.46
N GLN A 277 3.06 -17.29 -12.48
CA GLN A 277 4.02 -16.20 -12.68
C GLN A 277 5.05 -16.15 -11.54
N PRO A 278 6.04 -17.07 -11.52
CA PRO A 278 6.98 -17.18 -10.40
C PRO A 278 7.81 -15.91 -10.16
N ILE A 279 8.08 -15.14 -11.21
CA ILE A 279 8.86 -13.89 -11.16
C ILE A 279 8.11 -12.79 -10.38
N SER A 280 6.79 -12.90 -10.22
CA SER A 280 6.01 -11.94 -9.44
C SER A 280 6.20 -12.05 -7.92
N LYS A 281 6.89 -13.10 -7.43
CA LYS A 281 7.15 -13.28 -6.00
C LYS A 281 8.32 -12.43 -5.55
N THR A 282 8.05 -11.41 -4.74
CA THR A 282 9.06 -10.45 -4.27
C THR A 282 9.83 -10.96 -3.06
N ILE A 283 10.90 -10.26 -2.65
CA ILE A 283 11.55 -10.53 -1.36
C ILE A 283 10.54 -10.41 -0.21
N GLY A 284 9.70 -9.37 -0.23
CA GLY A 284 8.63 -9.20 0.76
C GLY A 284 7.74 -10.45 0.85
N ASP A 285 7.36 -11.06 -0.28
CA ASP A 285 6.57 -12.30 -0.27
C ASP A 285 7.31 -13.48 0.36
N PHE A 286 8.62 -13.62 0.11
CA PHE A 286 9.45 -14.66 0.73
C PHE A 286 9.66 -14.41 2.22
N LEU A 287 9.74 -13.15 2.65
CA LEU A 287 9.81 -12.78 4.07
C LEU A 287 8.48 -13.10 4.77
N GLN A 288 7.36 -12.82 4.10
CA GLN A 288 6.03 -13.21 4.57
C GLN A 288 5.86 -14.73 4.68
N ASP A 289 6.54 -15.55 3.85
CA ASP A 289 6.53 -17.01 4.04
C ASP A 289 7.07 -17.41 5.41
N ILE A 290 8.16 -16.79 5.86
CA ILE A 290 8.77 -17.06 7.16
C ILE A 290 7.86 -16.54 8.28
N LEU A 291 7.26 -15.37 8.12
CA LEU A 291 6.27 -14.84 9.07
C LEU A 291 5.05 -15.76 9.20
N CYS A 292 4.60 -16.41 8.12
CA CYS A 292 3.49 -17.37 8.16
C CYS A 292 3.86 -18.66 8.92
N ASP A 293 5.15 -19.00 9.08
CA ASP A 293 5.62 -20.18 9.82
C ASP A 293 5.69 -19.96 11.35
N ILE A 294 5.85 -18.70 11.77
CA ILE A 294 6.01 -18.31 13.17
C ILE A 294 4.84 -18.74 14.08
N PRO A 295 3.55 -18.57 13.70
CA PRO A 295 2.45 -18.95 14.57
C PRO A 295 2.41 -20.46 14.86
N GLY A 296 2.76 -21.30 13.87
CA GLY A 296 2.88 -22.74 14.07
C GLY A 296 4.00 -23.09 15.04
N MET A 297 5.18 -22.48 14.91
CA MET A 297 6.28 -22.67 15.86
C MET A 297 5.94 -22.19 17.28
N MET A 298 5.18 -21.10 17.41
CA MET A 298 4.70 -20.62 18.71
C MET A 298 3.78 -21.64 19.39
N GLU A 299 2.81 -22.18 18.64
CA GLU A 299 1.88 -23.20 19.13
C GLU A 299 2.60 -24.52 19.47
N ASP A 300 3.54 -24.96 18.63
CA ASP A 300 4.34 -26.16 18.87
C ASP A 300 5.10 -26.04 20.21
N VAL A 301 5.74 -24.89 20.47
CA VAL A 301 6.43 -24.65 21.74
C VAL A 301 5.47 -24.60 22.93
N ASP A 302 4.30 -23.98 22.80
CA ASP A 302 3.29 -23.95 23.87
C ASP A 302 2.84 -25.36 24.26
N ASN A 303 2.54 -26.19 23.24
CA ASN A 303 2.18 -27.58 23.46
C ASN A 303 3.31 -28.35 24.18
N LEU A 304 4.59 -28.00 23.95
CA LEU A 304 5.69 -28.64 24.66
C LEU A 304 5.71 -28.31 26.15
N PHE A 305 5.43 -27.05 26.50
CA PHE A 305 5.32 -26.57 27.88
C PHE A 305 4.16 -27.24 28.62
N ASP A 306 3.01 -27.39 27.95
CA ASP A 306 1.81 -27.95 28.56
C ASP A 306 1.90 -29.48 28.74
N ALA A 307 2.56 -30.18 27.82
CA ALA A 307 2.59 -31.64 27.79
C ALA A 307 3.75 -32.30 28.56
N ASN A 308 4.63 -31.53 29.26
CA ASN A 308 5.86 -32.05 29.90
C ASN A 308 6.64 -33.01 28.97
N SER A 309 6.86 -32.54 27.75
CA SER A 309 7.04 -33.39 26.57
C SER A 309 8.50 -33.71 26.19
N CYS A 310 8.65 -34.65 25.26
CA CYS A 310 9.86 -35.38 24.89
C CYS A 310 10.93 -34.54 24.14
N GLN A 311 12.21 -34.76 24.45
CA GLN A 311 13.38 -34.14 23.80
C GLN A 311 13.36 -34.17 22.26
N VAL A 312 12.77 -35.23 21.67
CA VAL A 312 12.69 -35.39 20.20
C VAL A 312 11.86 -34.28 19.56
N SER A 313 10.76 -33.86 20.19
CA SER A 313 9.90 -32.79 19.69
C SER A 313 10.59 -31.42 19.82
N ALA A 314 11.35 -31.19 20.90
CA ALA A 314 12.15 -29.98 21.07
C ALA A 314 13.24 -29.85 19.98
N ASN A 315 13.92 -30.96 19.64
CA ASN A 315 14.93 -30.98 18.58
C ASN A 315 14.33 -30.63 17.20
N PHE A 316 13.13 -31.13 16.89
CA PHE A 316 12.45 -30.81 15.63
C PHE A 316 12.13 -29.31 15.52
N ILE A 317 11.62 -28.70 16.60
CA ILE A 317 11.36 -27.26 16.62
C ILE A 317 12.68 -26.48 16.51
N SER A 318 13.74 -26.92 17.19
CA SER A 318 15.07 -26.31 17.10
C SER A 318 15.59 -26.30 15.66
N GLN A 319 15.44 -27.42 14.92
CA GLN A 319 15.80 -27.50 13.50
C GLN A 319 14.95 -26.57 12.63
N LYS A 320 13.63 -26.50 12.86
CA LYS A 320 12.73 -25.58 12.13
C LYS A 320 13.11 -24.11 12.39
N LEU A 321 13.46 -23.76 13.63
CA LEU A 321 13.95 -22.42 13.99
C LEU A 321 15.27 -22.10 13.30
N GLN A 322 16.24 -23.02 13.34
CA GLN A 322 17.53 -22.85 12.67
C GLN A 322 17.35 -22.62 11.16
N ALA A 323 16.56 -23.47 10.49
CA ALA A 323 16.27 -23.31 9.07
C ALA A 323 15.57 -21.96 8.78
N SER A 324 14.71 -21.48 9.68
CA SER A 324 14.04 -20.18 9.55
C SER A 324 15.03 -19.01 9.68
N PHE A 325 15.98 -19.08 10.62
CA PHE A 325 17.06 -18.10 10.75
C PHE A 325 17.97 -18.07 9.51
N GLU A 326 18.40 -19.25 9.03
CA GLU A 326 19.25 -19.37 7.84
C GLU A 326 18.55 -18.81 6.59
N ARG A 327 17.25 -19.11 6.43
CA ARG A 327 16.44 -18.58 5.33
C ARG A 327 16.26 -17.06 5.44
N LEU A 328 16.01 -16.54 6.64
CA LEU A 328 15.89 -15.10 6.88
C LEU A 328 17.18 -14.35 6.55
N ASN A 329 18.32 -14.89 6.98
CA ASN A 329 19.64 -14.32 6.72
C ASN A 329 19.98 -14.34 5.23
N SER A 330 19.76 -15.48 4.57
CA SER A 330 19.96 -15.62 3.13
C SER A 330 19.11 -14.63 2.34
N LEU A 331 17.84 -14.46 2.73
CA LEU A 331 16.93 -13.51 2.09
C LEU A 331 17.37 -12.05 2.31
N ARG A 332 17.90 -11.73 3.50
CA ARG A 332 18.45 -10.40 3.81
C ARG A 332 19.71 -10.08 2.99
N ILE A 333 20.58 -11.07 2.77
CA ILE A 333 21.73 -10.96 1.86
C ILE A 333 21.26 -10.66 0.44
N SER A 334 20.29 -11.42 -0.07
CA SER A 334 19.72 -11.18 -1.40
C SER A 334 19.08 -9.81 -1.52
N TRP A 335 18.38 -9.34 -0.49
CA TRP A 335 17.81 -8.00 -0.43
C TRP A 335 18.88 -6.92 -0.56
N ASN A 336 19.98 -7.04 0.18
CA ASN A 336 21.08 -6.09 0.09
C ASN A 336 21.69 -6.03 -1.31
N PHE A 337 21.86 -7.20 -1.93
CA PHE A 337 22.44 -7.31 -3.27
C PHE A 337 21.52 -6.70 -4.33
N MET A 338 20.20 -6.90 -4.23
CA MET A 338 19.24 -6.35 -5.19
C MET A 338 18.96 -4.86 -4.99
N HIS A 339 19.15 -4.36 -3.77
CA HIS A 339 18.85 -2.97 -3.38
C HIS A 339 20.06 -2.28 -2.73
N PRO A 340 21.21 -2.20 -3.43
CA PRO A 340 22.39 -1.56 -2.86
C PRO A 340 22.13 -0.08 -2.58
N HIS A 341 22.67 0.43 -1.47
CA HIS A 341 22.52 1.83 -1.05
C HIS A 341 21.07 2.30 -0.81
N SER A 342 20.11 1.37 -0.70
CA SER A 342 18.70 1.71 -0.44
C SER A 342 18.42 2.03 1.03
N CYS A 343 19.44 1.99 1.89
CA CYS A 343 19.40 2.36 3.30
C CYS A 343 20.66 3.15 3.67
N TRP A 344 20.50 4.27 4.38
CA TRP A 344 21.61 5.06 4.91
C TRP A 344 21.29 5.65 6.28
N ARG A 345 22.34 5.98 7.05
CA ARG A 345 22.21 6.70 8.33
C ARG A 345 22.23 8.19 8.09
N GLN A 346 21.41 8.91 8.83
CA GLN A 346 21.45 10.37 8.88
C GLN A 346 21.33 10.83 10.32
N LYS A 347 22.24 11.72 10.74
CA LYS A 347 22.12 12.41 12.03
C LYS A 347 20.97 13.39 11.94
N MET A 348 20.06 13.33 12.91
CA MET A 348 18.98 14.30 13.01
C MET A 348 19.53 15.70 13.28
N MET A 349 18.95 16.71 12.65
CA MET A 349 19.13 18.10 13.10
C MET A 349 18.23 18.32 14.33
N CYS A 350 18.83 18.69 15.45
CA CYS A 350 18.29 18.64 16.82
C CYS A 350 16.96 19.41 17.07
N GLU A 351 16.50 20.23 16.13
CA GLU A 351 15.49 21.26 16.41
C GLU A 351 14.07 20.98 15.90
N SER A 352 13.76 19.84 15.26
CA SER A 352 12.49 19.70 14.52
C SER A 352 11.59 18.47 14.76
N SER A 353 11.98 17.46 15.58
CA SER A 353 11.10 16.29 15.81
C SER A 353 10.86 16.01 17.29
N GLU A 354 9.59 15.98 17.67
CA GLU A 354 9.08 15.51 18.98
C GLU A 354 9.45 14.04 19.27
N LEU A 355 10.00 13.31 18.29
CA LEU A 355 10.36 11.90 18.38
C LEU A 355 11.84 11.65 18.69
N TYR A 356 12.65 12.70 18.84
CA TYR A 356 14.07 12.57 19.18
C TYR A 356 14.28 11.89 20.54
N HIS A 357 15.29 11.02 20.62
CA HIS A 357 15.73 10.42 21.87
C HIS A 357 17.24 10.25 21.86
N ASP A 358 17.95 10.65 22.93
CA ASP A 358 19.42 10.68 22.98
C ASP A 358 20.07 9.31 22.69
N THR A 359 19.39 8.21 23.02
CA THR A 359 19.86 6.84 22.73
C THR A 359 19.69 6.43 21.27
N LEU A 360 18.98 7.21 20.46
CA LEU A 360 18.83 7.04 19.02
C LEU A 360 19.74 8.07 18.32
N GLU A 361 21.05 7.85 18.41
CA GLU A 361 22.07 8.79 17.92
C GLU A 361 21.98 9.06 16.40
N GLN A 362 21.40 8.13 15.63
CA GLN A 362 21.24 8.21 14.18
C GLN A 362 19.94 7.54 13.72
N PHE A 363 19.29 8.14 12.72
CA PHE A 363 18.07 7.64 12.10
C PHE A 363 18.36 6.98 10.76
N LEU A 364 17.50 6.05 10.37
CA LEU A 364 17.64 5.28 9.14
C LEU A 364 16.63 5.76 8.11
N TYR A 365 17.13 6.08 6.92
CA TYR A 365 16.36 6.52 5.77
C TYR A 365 16.48 5.50 4.64
N PHE A 366 15.46 5.48 3.77
CA PHE A 366 15.35 4.52 2.67
C PHE A 366 15.03 5.20 1.35
N SER A 367 15.35 4.49 0.26
CA SER A 367 15.03 4.93 -1.10
C SER A 367 13.53 5.08 -1.33
N ASP A 368 12.72 4.25 -0.69
CA ASP A 368 11.27 4.26 -0.75
C ASP A 368 10.65 3.40 0.37
N LEU A 369 9.33 3.52 0.53
CA LEU A 369 8.55 2.88 1.58
C LEU A 369 8.57 1.34 1.52
N GLU A 370 8.64 0.72 0.35
CA GLU A 370 8.63 -0.75 0.22
C GLU A 370 9.91 -1.35 0.82
N ARG A 371 11.07 -0.75 0.51
CA ARG A 371 12.35 -1.17 1.09
C ARG A 371 12.39 -0.93 2.60
N ALA A 372 11.79 0.16 3.09
CA ALA A 372 11.66 0.40 4.52
C ALA A 372 10.81 -0.68 5.22
N ILE A 373 9.71 -1.11 4.58
CA ILE A 373 8.82 -2.16 5.08
C ILE A 373 9.52 -3.53 5.10
N ASP A 374 10.19 -3.92 4.03
CA ASP A 374 10.98 -5.16 4.01
C ASP A 374 11.96 -5.18 5.20
N PHE A 375 12.68 -4.07 5.38
CA PHE A 375 13.70 -3.94 6.40
C PHE A 375 13.14 -4.02 7.83
N ILE A 376 12.03 -3.36 8.13
CA ILE A 376 11.41 -3.45 9.46
C ILE A 376 10.88 -4.86 9.73
N TYR A 377 10.34 -5.55 8.72
CA TYR A 377 9.87 -6.93 8.88
C TYR A 377 11.02 -7.94 8.98
N PHE A 378 12.20 -7.70 8.41
CA PHE A 378 13.39 -8.53 8.68
C PHE A 378 13.73 -8.51 10.17
N ASN A 379 13.80 -7.33 10.77
CA ASN A 379 14.09 -7.17 12.20
C ASN A 379 12.97 -7.76 13.08
N THR A 380 11.72 -7.54 12.70
CA THR A 380 10.54 -8.06 13.42
C THR A 380 10.53 -9.59 13.41
N THR A 381 10.74 -10.20 12.24
CA THR A 381 10.78 -11.67 12.07
C THR A 381 11.93 -12.27 12.88
N HIS A 382 13.11 -11.63 12.84
CA HIS A 382 14.27 -12.06 13.64
C HIS A 382 13.95 -12.05 15.14
N LEU A 383 13.38 -10.96 15.67
CA LEU A 383 13.00 -10.85 17.09
C LEU A 383 11.93 -11.88 17.50
N MET A 384 10.97 -12.16 16.61
CA MET A 384 9.95 -13.18 16.86
C MET A 384 10.56 -14.60 16.92
N LEU A 385 11.46 -14.95 16.00
CA LEU A 385 12.20 -16.22 16.06
C LEU A 385 13.04 -16.33 17.33
N HIS A 386 13.70 -15.24 17.74
CA HIS A 386 14.42 -15.16 19.02
C HIS A 386 13.52 -15.33 20.24
N SER A 387 12.29 -14.82 20.20
CA SER A 387 11.30 -15.02 21.27
C SER A 387 10.93 -16.49 21.43
N ILE A 388 10.70 -17.19 20.31
CA ILE A 388 10.40 -18.63 20.31
C ILE A 388 11.61 -19.40 20.84
N LEU A 389 12.81 -19.07 20.35
CA LEU A 389 14.06 -19.68 20.81
C LEU A 389 14.26 -19.52 22.32
N GLY A 390 14.05 -18.30 22.85
CA GLY A 390 14.16 -18.04 24.28
C GLY A 390 13.20 -18.90 25.11
N ARG A 391 11.96 -19.09 24.64
CA ARG A 391 11.01 -20.00 25.29
C ARG A 391 11.45 -21.46 25.19
N LEU A 392 11.93 -21.91 24.03
CA LEU A 392 12.42 -23.28 23.84
C LEU A 392 13.62 -23.62 24.74
N ILE A 393 14.56 -22.69 24.90
CA ILE A 393 15.74 -22.86 25.78
C ILE A 393 15.33 -22.90 27.26
N SER A 394 14.26 -22.17 27.63
CA SER A 394 13.77 -22.18 29.01
C SER A 394 13.04 -23.48 29.42
N LEU A 395 12.84 -24.42 28.50
CA LEU A 395 12.29 -25.73 28.82
C LEU A 395 13.28 -26.56 29.66
N PRO A 396 12.82 -27.21 30.74
CA PRO A 396 13.66 -28.11 31.52
C PRO A 396 14.14 -29.30 30.67
N ASN A 397 15.43 -29.62 30.75
CA ASN A 397 16.13 -30.69 29.99
C ASN A 397 16.34 -30.46 28.49
N SER A 398 16.06 -29.28 27.95
CA SER A 398 16.27 -29.01 26.52
C SER A 398 17.76 -28.87 26.18
N CYS A 399 18.33 -29.84 25.45
CA CYS A 399 19.62 -29.68 24.76
C CYS A 399 19.43 -28.98 23.41
N CYS A 400 19.09 -27.70 23.41
CA CYS A 400 19.14 -26.89 22.18
C CYS A 400 20.61 -26.71 21.77
N VAL A 401 21.08 -27.48 20.80
CA VAL A 401 22.36 -27.23 20.14
C VAL A 401 22.11 -26.22 19.03
N PHE A 402 22.18 -24.94 19.37
CA PHE A 402 22.43 -23.92 18.34
C PHE A 402 23.94 -23.85 18.19
N ASP A 403 24.46 -24.29 17.05
CA ASP A 403 25.81 -23.93 16.65
C ASP A 403 25.80 -22.40 16.49
N ALA A 404 26.40 -21.70 17.45
CA ALA A 404 26.62 -20.26 17.43
C ALA A 404 27.71 -19.93 16.38
N GLY A 405 27.43 -20.26 15.12
CA GLY A 405 28.45 -20.42 14.09
C GLY A 405 27.94 -20.13 12.68
N MET A 406 27.23 -19.02 12.49
CA MET A 406 27.13 -18.38 11.18
C MET A 406 27.51 -16.91 11.35
N SER A 407 28.78 -16.68 11.72
CA SER A 407 29.43 -15.40 11.41
C SER A 407 29.54 -15.34 9.89
N PRO A 408 28.93 -14.36 9.21
CA PRO A 408 29.27 -14.12 7.82
C PRO A 408 30.76 -13.73 7.78
N ASP A 409 31.55 -14.43 6.96
CA ASP A 409 32.98 -14.17 6.74
C ASP A 409 33.27 -12.66 6.75
N GLU A 410 33.92 -12.18 7.81
CA GLU A 410 34.12 -10.74 8.11
C GLU A 410 34.90 -10.00 7.02
N ASN A 411 35.51 -10.72 6.07
CA ASN A 411 36.53 -10.18 5.19
C ASN A 411 36.01 -9.58 3.87
N HIS A 412 34.71 -9.50 3.59
CA HIS A 412 34.21 -9.05 2.26
C HIS A 412 33.12 -7.96 2.24
N PHE A 413 32.74 -7.34 3.35
CA PHE A 413 31.61 -6.42 3.35
C PHE A 413 31.97 -4.99 3.82
N GLN A 414 32.01 -4.05 2.87
CA GLN A 414 32.11 -2.58 3.08
C GLN A 414 30.91 -2.02 3.87
N GLU A 415 31.01 -0.78 4.36
CA GLU A 415 30.07 0.01 5.22
C GLU A 415 28.55 -0.25 5.11
N ALA A 416 28.03 -0.72 3.97
CA ALA A 416 26.66 -1.28 3.87
C ALA A 416 26.44 -2.50 4.80
N SER A 417 27.52 -3.16 5.23
CA SER A 417 27.53 -4.35 6.09
C SER A 417 26.96 -4.09 7.47
N GLU A 418 27.34 -3.00 8.13
CA GLU A 418 26.93 -2.72 9.51
C GLU A 418 25.47 -2.27 9.63
N LEU A 419 24.91 -1.79 8.52
CA LEU A 419 23.49 -1.46 8.41
C LEU A 419 22.65 -2.70 8.19
N VAL A 420 23.13 -3.63 7.37
CA VAL A 420 22.35 -4.76 6.87
C VAL A 420 22.62 -6.07 7.61
N PHE A 421 23.74 -6.20 8.33
CA PHE A 421 24.06 -7.35 9.17
C PHE A 421 24.08 -6.92 10.64
N TRP A 422 23.02 -7.27 11.37
CA TRP A 422 23.04 -7.15 12.82
C TRP A 422 23.66 -8.40 13.42
N ASN A 423 24.56 -8.17 14.38
CA ASN A 423 25.15 -9.19 15.22
C ASN A 423 24.01 -10.05 15.84
N HIS A 424 23.95 -11.33 15.49
CA HIS A 424 22.88 -12.28 15.85
C HIS A 424 22.63 -12.36 17.36
N GLU A 425 23.57 -11.89 18.16
CA GLU A 425 23.60 -12.04 19.62
C GLU A 425 22.79 -10.98 20.37
N ASN A 426 22.42 -9.84 19.78
CA ASN A 426 21.84 -8.74 20.55
C ASN A 426 20.39 -8.39 20.15
N ARG A 427 19.43 -9.04 20.82
CA ARG A 427 17.97 -8.77 20.73
C ARG A 427 17.64 -7.29 20.95
N TYR A 428 18.31 -6.64 21.90
CA TYR A 428 18.08 -5.22 22.21
C TYR A 428 18.46 -4.31 21.04
N ARG A 429 19.59 -4.57 20.37
CA ARG A 429 20.00 -3.79 19.18
C ARG A 429 19.02 -3.93 18.01
N ASN A 430 18.49 -5.13 17.77
CA ASN A 430 17.47 -5.34 16.73
C ASN A 430 16.17 -4.57 17.07
N ALA A 431 15.79 -4.52 18.34
CA ALA A 431 14.64 -3.72 18.78
C ALA A 431 14.89 -2.20 18.68
N GLN A 432 16.11 -1.74 18.99
CA GLN A 432 16.53 -0.35 18.77
C GLN A 432 16.54 0.00 17.28
N ALA A 433 16.95 -0.92 16.41
CA ALA A 433 16.91 -0.71 14.98
C ALA A 433 15.48 -0.41 14.52
N ILE A 434 14.48 -1.17 15.01
CA ILE A 434 13.04 -0.89 14.78
C ILE A 434 12.68 0.56 15.16
N CYS A 435 13.21 1.04 16.28
CA CYS A 435 12.98 2.41 16.75
C CYS A 435 13.63 3.47 15.85
N GLN A 436 14.80 3.18 15.24
CA GLN A 436 15.51 4.10 14.35
C GLN A 436 14.77 4.38 13.03
N TYR A 437 13.77 3.55 12.65
CA TYR A 437 12.96 3.73 11.43
C TYR A 437 11.73 4.61 11.62
N VAL A 438 11.31 4.81 12.88
CA VAL A 438 9.99 5.38 13.19
C VAL A 438 9.79 6.73 12.51
N ASP A 439 10.81 7.58 12.54
CA ASP A 439 10.74 8.91 11.96
C ASP A 439 10.47 8.86 10.44
N TYR A 440 11.23 8.05 9.69
CA TYR A 440 11.03 7.85 8.26
C TYR A 440 9.62 7.32 7.95
N MET A 441 9.17 6.30 8.68
CA MET A 441 7.87 5.65 8.47
C MET A 441 6.68 6.55 8.79
N LEU A 442 6.86 7.56 9.66
CA LEU A 442 5.83 8.53 10.02
C LEU A 442 5.89 9.83 9.17
N GLN A 443 7.00 10.10 8.49
CA GLN A 443 7.20 11.28 7.63
C GLN A 443 6.88 10.99 6.15
N ASN A 444 6.73 12.07 5.35
CA ASN A 444 6.70 12.08 3.89
C ASN A 444 5.87 10.94 3.23
N GLU A 445 6.56 9.98 2.60
CA GLU A 445 6.01 8.87 1.83
C GLU A 445 5.34 7.79 2.70
N GLY A 446 5.73 7.67 3.98
CA GLY A 446 5.17 6.69 4.90
C GLY A 446 3.78 7.09 5.39
N GLY A 447 3.60 8.33 5.84
CA GLY A 447 2.29 8.89 6.18
C GLY A 447 1.53 8.01 7.19
N ALA A 448 0.33 7.54 6.81
CA ALA A 448 -0.47 6.62 7.61
C ALA A 448 -0.20 5.14 7.28
N SER A 449 0.18 4.81 6.05
CA SER A 449 0.58 3.46 5.62
C SER A 449 1.80 2.97 6.40
N GLY A 450 2.83 3.81 6.52
CA GLY A 450 4.01 3.52 7.34
C GLY A 450 3.66 3.39 8.82
N ALA A 451 2.75 4.23 9.34
CA ALA A 451 2.25 4.10 10.70
C ALA A 451 1.51 2.77 10.94
N PHE A 452 0.68 2.34 9.99
CA PHE A 452 0.01 1.03 10.03
C PHE A 452 1.01 -0.13 10.07
N ASN A 453 2.03 -0.07 9.22
CA ASN A 453 3.09 -1.08 9.18
C ASN A 453 4.03 -1.05 10.38
N LEU A 454 4.04 0.02 11.18
CA LEU A 454 4.81 0.13 12.41
C LEU A 454 4.14 -0.53 13.62
N LEU A 455 2.81 -0.66 13.62
CA LEU A 455 2.02 -1.13 14.78
C LEU A 455 2.53 -2.47 15.34
N PHE A 456 2.65 -3.49 14.50
CA PHE A 456 3.13 -4.80 14.96
C PHE A 456 4.65 -4.80 15.28
N PRO A 457 5.54 -4.29 14.42
CA PRO A 457 6.97 -4.18 14.74
C PRO A 457 7.28 -3.45 16.04
N LEU A 458 6.60 -2.33 16.33
CA LEU A 458 6.83 -1.57 17.56
C LEU A 458 6.38 -2.36 18.80
N LYS A 459 5.29 -3.14 18.72
CA LYS A 459 4.91 -4.08 19.79
C LYS A 459 5.99 -5.13 20.03
N VAL A 460 6.53 -5.72 18.96
CA VAL A 460 7.61 -6.71 19.05
C VAL A 460 8.87 -6.08 19.65
N ALA A 461 9.24 -4.88 19.21
CA ALA A 461 10.39 -4.13 19.75
C ALA A 461 10.19 -3.81 21.23
N TYR A 462 9.01 -3.33 21.64
CA TYR A 462 8.69 -3.00 23.03
C TYR A 462 8.99 -4.16 23.99
N ASN A 463 8.63 -5.38 23.59
CA ASN A 463 8.88 -6.60 24.39
C ASN A 463 10.37 -6.96 24.53
N HIS A 464 11.22 -6.51 23.58
CA HIS A 464 12.67 -6.76 23.57
C HIS A 464 13.50 -5.60 24.12
N LEU A 465 12.85 -4.48 24.46
CA LEU A 465 13.48 -3.30 25.08
C LEU A 465 13.43 -3.33 26.62
N SER A 466 13.15 -4.49 27.23
CA SER A 466 13.01 -4.64 28.69
C SER A 466 14.21 -4.17 29.51
N GLY A 467 15.41 -4.13 28.91
CA GLY A 467 16.62 -3.55 29.52
C GLY A 467 16.64 -2.02 29.60
N SER A 468 15.70 -1.31 28.95
CA SER A 468 15.61 0.16 28.94
C SER A 468 14.16 0.64 29.06
N ARG A 469 13.75 0.93 30.29
CA ARG A 469 12.42 1.51 30.59
C ARG A 469 12.20 2.84 29.86
N ILE A 470 13.27 3.57 29.60
CA ILE A 470 13.23 4.84 28.88
C ILE A 470 12.81 4.59 27.42
N MET A 471 13.44 3.64 26.74
CA MET A 471 13.06 3.28 25.36
C MET A 471 11.65 2.70 25.27
N GLN A 472 11.22 1.91 26.26
CA GLN A 472 9.84 1.41 26.30
C GLN A 472 8.82 2.56 26.43
N LYS A 473 9.08 3.55 27.28
CA LYS A 473 8.24 4.75 27.37
C LYS A 473 8.21 5.53 26.06
N TRP A 474 9.35 5.65 25.38
CA TRP A 474 9.42 6.30 24.08
C TRP A 474 8.56 5.57 23.04
N VAL A 475 8.66 4.23 22.93
CA VAL A 475 7.81 3.44 22.03
C VAL A 475 6.32 3.61 22.35
N ALA A 476 5.95 3.67 23.64
CA ALA A 476 4.57 3.94 24.03
C ALA A 476 4.09 5.32 23.57
N GLY A 477 4.91 6.36 23.70
CA GLY A 477 4.60 7.70 23.18
C GLY A 477 4.47 7.72 21.65
N VAL A 478 5.28 6.95 20.93
CA VAL A 478 5.15 6.78 19.47
C VAL A 478 3.80 6.15 19.11
N MET A 479 3.38 5.11 19.82
CA MET A 479 2.09 4.44 19.59
C MET A 479 0.90 5.38 19.84
N GLU A 480 0.98 6.20 20.89
CA GLU A 480 -0.01 7.25 21.18
C GLU A 480 -0.07 8.29 20.06
N LYS A 481 1.10 8.70 19.54
CA LYS A 481 1.17 9.62 18.40
C LYS A 481 0.58 9.01 17.13
N ILE A 482 0.81 7.73 16.86
CA ILE A 482 0.18 7.03 15.73
C ILE A 482 -1.35 7.08 15.85
N SER A 483 -1.89 6.82 17.05
CA SER A 483 -3.33 6.88 17.30
C SER A 483 -3.91 8.29 17.06
N THR A 484 -3.28 9.31 17.65
CA THR A 484 -3.80 10.68 17.64
C THR A 484 -3.58 11.43 16.33
N THR A 485 -2.48 11.15 15.61
CA THR A 485 -2.10 11.93 14.41
C THR A 485 -2.29 11.20 13.09
N LYS A 486 -2.38 9.86 13.10
CA LYS A 486 -2.49 9.04 11.88
C LYS A 486 -3.84 8.34 11.74
N GLY A 487 -4.76 8.55 12.68
CA GLY A 487 -6.11 7.99 12.61
C GLY A 487 -6.19 6.48 12.89
N LEU A 488 -5.20 5.91 13.59
CA LEU A 488 -5.09 4.48 13.86
C LEU A 488 -5.26 4.20 15.36
N PHE A 489 -6.50 4.21 15.84
CA PHE A 489 -6.80 4.17 17.28
C PHE A 489 -6.22 2.96 18.02
N ILE A 490 -6.10 1.81 17.32
CA ILE A 490 -5.51 0.57 17.83
C ILE A 490 -4.10 0.74 18.42
N GLY A 491 -3.35 1.77 18.03
CA GLY A 491 -2.02 2.06 18.59
C GLY A 491 -2.01 2.18 20.12
N MET A 492 -3.07 2.76 20.71
CA MET A 492 -3.19 2.89 22.17
C MET A 492 -3.37 1.55 22.88
N GLN A 493 -4.02 0.59 22.22
CA GLN A 493 -4.42 -0.67 22.82
C GLN A 493 -3.37 -1.77 22.65
N ILE A 494 -2.55 -1.71 21.61
CA ILE A 494 -1.61 -2.79 21.26
C ILE A 494 -0.60 -3.07 22.39
N LEU A 495 -0.21 -2.02 23.14
CA LEU A 495 0.69 -2.16 24.29
C LEU A 495 -0.04 -2.53 25.58
N GLU A 496 -1.36 -2.32 25.65
CA GLU A 496 -2.19 -2.64 26.81
C GLU A 496 -2.50 -4.15 26.85
N LYS A 497 -1.72 -4.88 27.66
CA LYS A 497 -1.93 -6.27 28.08
C LYS A 497 -2.48 -7.24 27.01
N TYR A 498 -1.56 -7.72 26.17
CA TYR A 498 -1.44 -9.11 25.73
C TYR A 498 0.04 -9.46 25.58
#